data_AF-A0A917J2R8-F1
#
_entry.id   AF-A0A917J2R8-F1
#
_cell.length_a   1.000
_cell.length_b   1.000
_cell.length_c   1.000
_cell.angle_alpha   90.00
_cell.angle_beta   90.00
_cell.angle_gamma   90.00
#
_symmetry.space_group_name_H-M   'P 1'
#
loop_
_entity.id
_entity.type
_entity.pdbx_description
1 polymer ?
#
loop_
_entity_poly.entity_id
_entity_poly.type
_entity_poly.pdbx_seq_one_letter_code
_entity_poly.pdbx_strand_id
1 'polypeptide(L)'
;MGYSCTPNNVTVENSFEKYFDSNHVTGTFGLYDNGQGQFFVYNLSRFKDSTYLPASTFKIVNALIGLEKGAISSSKMVIPWDKQVHTLANGDTLHEWNKDLTMEEAFKVSAVPYFREVARRIGVDTMQRWLDSLGYGSRYTKAKITAANLDTFWLDNSVKVTPDEELGLVKKLYFDQLPFRKKTTQNVVKELMVRERNANYILAYKSGWGMDEKGKSIGWLVGWIEENKHPYFFALNVEGTKDTDMKAVREQILKSILKQMGFFEGKK
;
A
#
# COMPACT_ATOMS: atom_id res chain seq x y z
N MET A 1 -16.12 -9.70 -6.73
CA MET A 1 -15.31 -10.13 -5.57
C MET A 1 -14.23 -11.07 -6.08
N GLY A 2 -12.95 -10.76 -5.85
CA GLY A 2 -11.84 -11.59 -6.31
C GLY A 2 -10.99 -11.94 -5.12
N TYR A 3 -11.30 -13.06 -4.49
CA TYR A 3 -10.51 -13.63 -3.40
C TYR A 3 -9.29 -14.31 -4.02
N SER A 4 -8.07 -13.97 -3.57
CA SER A 4 -6.84 -14.55 -4.12
C SER A 4 -6.50 -15.92 -3.51
N CYS A 5 -7.18 -16.31 -2.43
CA CYS A 5 -6.99 -17.58 -1.74
C CYS A 5 -8.01 -18.64 -2.22
N THR A 6 -7.64 -19.48 -3.19
CA THR A 6 -8.22 -20.82 -3.36
C THR A 6 -7.40 -21.82 -2.52
N PRO A 7 -8.01 -22.67 -1.67
CA PRO A 7 -7.30 -23.46 -0.65
C PRO A 7 -6.18 -24.38 -1.14
N ASN A 8 -6.13 -24.74 -2.43
CA ASN A 8 -5.23 -25.79 -2.94
C ASN A 8 -3.81 -25.32 -3.29
N ASN A 9 -3.52 -24.01 -3.27
CA ASN A 9 -2.23 -23.46 -3.71
C ASN A 9 -1.51 -22.59 -2.65
N VAL A 10 -1.92 -22.69 -1.38
CA VAL A 10 -1.33 -21.91 -0.28
C VAL A 10 -0.29 -22.73 0.47
N THR A 11 0.95 -22.24 0.51
CA THR A 11 2.05 -22.77 1.31
C THR A 11 2.28 -21.85 2.51
N VAL A 12 2.20 -22.41 3.73
CA VAL A 12 2.49 -21.65 4.95
C VAL A 12 4.00 -21.67 5.22
N GLU A 13 4.62 -20.48 5.22
CA GLU A 13 6.07 -20.28 5.34
C GLU A 13 6.45 -19.78 6.74
N ASN A 14 6.44 -20.68 7.73
CA ASN A 14 6.82 -20.33 9.11
C ASN A 14 8.30 -19.89 9.22
N SER A 15 9.13 -20.23 8.24
CA SER A 15 10.55 -19.82 8.20
C SER A 15 10.75 -18.30 8.14
N PHE A 16 9.72 -17.51 7.76
CA PHE A 16 9.77 -16.06 7.74
C PHE A 16 9.63 -15.42 9.13
N GLU A 17 9.15 -16.15 10.14
CA GLU A 17 8.92 -15.68 11.51
C GLU A 17 10.15 -14.98 12.11
N LYS A 18 11.34 -15.57 11.92
CA LYS A 18 12.61 -15.02 12.41
C LYS A 18 12.86 -13.56 12.01
N TYR A 19 12.32 -13.11 10.86
CA TYR A 19 12.49 -11.72 10.41
C TYR A 19 11.58 -10.75 11.18
N PHE A 20 10.42 -11.21 11.65
CA PHE A 20 9.55 -10.43 12.53
C PHE A 20 10.10 -10.42 13.96
N ASP A 21 10.51 -11.58 14.47
CA ASP A 21 11.06 -11.72 15.83
C ASP A 21 12.34 -10.90 16.05
N SER A 22 13.28 -10.95 15.08
CA SER A 22 14.52 -10.17 15.14
C SER A 22 14.31 -8.65 15.09
N ASN A 23 13.13 -8.20 14.67
CA ASN A 23 12.73 -6.81 14.67
C ASN A 23 11.75 -6.46 15.81
N HIS A 24 11.49 -7.40 16.73
CA HIS A 24 10.58 -7.23 17.88
C HIS A 24 9.16 -6.77 17.48
N VAL A 25 8.65 -7.29 16.36
CA VAL A 25 7.33 -6.98 15.83
C VAL A 25 6.54 -8.25 15.54
N THR A 26 5.23 -8.12 15.43
CA THR A 26 4.36 -9.18 14.91
C THR A 26 3.90 -8.80 13.51
N GLY A 27 3.44 -9.77 12.71
CA GLY A 27 2.96 -9.44 11.38
C GLY A 27 2.59 -10.62 10.52
N THR A 28 2.46 -10.35 9.23
CA THR A 28 2.17 -11.32 8.18
C THR A 28 2.81 -10.87 6.89
N PHE A 29 3.15 -11.84 6.05
CA PHE A 29 3.62 -11.62 4.70
C PHE A 29 2.92 -12.62 3.78
N GLY A 30 2.45 -12.16 2.63
CA GLY A 30 1.99 -13.02 1.55
C GLY A 30 2.67 -12.66 0.25
N LEU A 31 3.09 -13.65 -0.54
CA LEU A 31 3.63 -13.50 -1.88
C LEU A 31 2.99 -14.49 -2.85
N TYR A 32 2.36 -13.97 -3.89
CA TYR A 32 1.74 -14.73 -4.96
C TYR A 32 2.64 -14.75 -6.19
N ASP A 33 3.13 -15.94 -6.55
CA ASP A 33 3.80 -16.22 -7.82
C ASP A 33 2.76 -16.33 -8.93
N ASN A 34 2.76 -15.36 -9.85
CA ASN A 34 1.79 -15.35 -10.93
C ASN A 34 2.05 -16.39 -12.02
N GLY A 35 3.30 -16.79 -12.24
CA GLY A 35 3.66 -17.77 -13.26
C GLY A 35 3.24 -19.18 -12.85
N GLN A 36 3.49 -19.55 -11.59
CA GLN A 36 3.20 -20.89 -11.06
C GLN A 36 1.87 -20.99 -10.32
N GLY A 37 1.23 -19.85 -10.01
CA GLY A 37 0.00 -19.80 -9.23
C GLY A 37 0.17 -20.25 -7.78
N GLN A 38 1.40 -20.23 -7.26
CA GLN A 38 1.74 -20.58 -5.89
C GLN A 38 1.59 -19.37 -4.97
N PHE A 39 1.11 -19.59 -3.76
CA PHE A 39 0.92 -18.53 -2.76
C PHE A 39 1.66 -18.88 -1.46
N PHE A 40 2.71 -18.12 -1.15
CA PHE A 40 3.49 -18.29 0.07
C PHE A 40 3.00 -17.31 1.13
N VAL A 41 2.66 -17.78 2.34
CA VAL A 41 2.10 -16.93 3.39
C VAL A 41 2.69 -17.26 4.76
N TYR A 42 3.15 -16.24 5.48
CA TYR A 42 3.42 -16.31 6.92
C TYR A 42 2.27 -15.69 7.71
N ASN A 43 1.83 -16.36 8.78
CA ASN A 43 0.69 -15.96 9.61
C ASN A 43 -0.61 -15.80 8.79
N LEU A 44 -1.10 -16.92 8.23
CA LEU A 44 -2.25 -16.98 7.34
C LEU A 44 -3.53 -16.39 7.96
N SER A 45 -3.75 -16.59 9.26
CA SER A 45 -4.91 -16.02 9.96
C SER A 45 -4.89 -14.50 9.93
N ARG A 46 -3.74 -13.87 10.21
CA ARG A 46 -3.60 -12.41 10.08
C ARG A 46 -3.76 -11.95 8.64
N PHE A 47 -3.17 -12.68 7.68
CA PHE A 47 -3.22 -12.33 6.26
C PHE A 47 -4.66 -12.27 5.72
N LYS A 48 -5.46 -13.27 6.08
CA LYS A 48 -6.78 -13.49 5.49
C LYS A 48 -7.90 -12.80 6.28
N ASP A 49 -7.83 -12.82 7.61
CA ASP A 49 -9.00 -12.58 8.45
C ASP A 49 -8.87 -11.37 9.37
N SER A 50 -7.70 -10.71 9.41
CA SER A 50 -7.48 -9.49 10.21
C SER A 50 -7.46 -8.24 9.33
N THR A 51 -8.09 -7.17 9.82
CA THR A 51 -8.14 -5.88 9.11
C THR A 51 -7.43 -4.77 9.86
N TYR A 52 -6.75 -3.90 9.13
CA TYR A 52 -6.05 -2.73 9.67
C TYR A 52 -6.32 -1.50 8.83
N LEU A 53 -6.13 -0.31 9.39
CA LEU A 53 -6.14 0.91 8.59
C LEU A 53 -5.10 0.81 7.45
N PRO A 54 -5.44 1.21 6.22
CA PRO A 54 -4.49 1.14 5.09
C PRO A 54 -3.37 2.18 5.21
N ALA A 55 -3.62 3.27 5.93
CA ALA A 55 -2.71 4.41 6.00
C ALA A 55 -2.30 4.86 4.59
N SER A 56 -1.00 5.06 4.35
CA SER A 56 -0.52 5.59 3.06
C SER A 56 -0.55 4.59 1.90
N THR A 57 -0.91 3.31 2.08
CA THR A 57 -1.18 2.41 0.92
C THR A 57 -2.41 2.90 0.15
N PHE A 58 -3.36 3.55 0.84
CA PHE A 58 -4.54 4.16 0.22
C PHE A 58 -4.21 5.19 -0.88
N LYS A 59 -2.99 5.75 -0.88
CA LYS A 59 -2.54 6.65 -1.96
C LYS A 59 -2.60 5.98 -3.34
N ILE A 60 -2.54 4.65 -3.44
CA ILE A 60 -2.77 3.91 -4.69
C ILE A 60 -4.20 4.18 -5.20
N VAL A 61 -5.21 3.93 -4.37
CA VAL A 61 -6.63 4.11 -4.72
C VAL A 61 -6.95 5.60 -4.92
N ASN A 62 -6.46 6.47 -4.04
CA ASN A 62 -6.67 7.91 -4.12
C ASN A 62 -6.08 8.48 -5.43
N ALA A 63 -4.88 8.04 -5.83
CA ALA A 63 -4.27 8.38 -7.11
C ALA A 63 -5.11 7.92 -8.31
N LEU A 64 -5.57 6.66 -8.31
CA LEU A 64 -6.40 6.11 -9.38
C LEU A 64 -7.70 6.92 -9.55
N ILE A 65 -8.41 7.18 -8.46
CA ILE A 65 -9.65 7.97 -8.49
C ILE A 65 -9.36 9.41 -8.92
N GLY A 66 -8.30 10.01 -8.37
CA GLY A 66 -7.92 11.39 -8.66
C GLY A 66 -7.63 11.63 -10.14
N LEU A 67 -6.86 10.73 -10.76
CA LEU A 67 -6.58 10.76 -12.20
C LEU A 67 -7.83 10.50 -13.03
N GLU A 68 -8.63 9.48 -12.69
CA GLU A 68 -9.84 9.13 -13.45
C GLU A 68 -10.90 10.25 -13.43
N LYS A 69 -10.97 11.00 -12.33
CA LYS A 69 -11.95 12.07 -12.13
C LYS A 69 -11.42 13.46 -12.45
N GLY A 70 -10.16 13.58 -12.84
CA GLY A 70 -9.53 14.87 -13.17
C GLY A 70 -9.23 15.76 -11.95
N ALA A 71 -9.33 15.22 -10.73
CA ALA A 71 -8.82 15.90 -9.53
C ALA A 71 -7.28 15.94 -9.53
N ILE A 72 -6.65 15.04 -10.28
CA ILE A 72 -5.25 15.08 -10.69
C ILE A 72 -5.18 15.07 -12.22
N SER A 73 -4.58 16.09 -12.83
CA SER A 73 -4.46 16.19 -14.29
C SER A 73 -3.32 15.36 -14.87
N SER A 74 -2.25 15.16 -14.11
CA SER A 74 -1.10 14.33 -14.47
C SER A 74 -0.21 14.06 -13.25
N SER A 75 0.79 13.17 -13.39
CA SER A 75 1.81 12.96 -12.35
C SER A 75 2.65 14.21 -12.04
N LYS A 76 2.64 15.22 -12.93
CA LYS A 76 3.36 16.49 -12.78
C LYS A 76 2.49 17.62 -12.24
N MET A 77 1.22 17.35 -11.96
CA MET A 77 0.35 18.35 -11.34
C MET A 77 0.91 18.75 -9.98
N VAL A 78 1.08 20.06 -9.78
CA VAL A 78 1.56 20.63 -8.51
C VAL A 78 0.37 20.97 -7.63
N ILE A 79 0.45 20.60 -6.36
CA ILE A 79 -0.37 21.17 -5.29
C ILE A 79 0.57 22.01 -4.42
N PRO A 80 0.31 23.32 -4.25
CA PRO A 80 1.15 24.18 -3.44
C PRO A 80 1.21 23.74 -1.98
N TRP A 81 2.32 24.04 -1.32
CA TRP A 81 2.47 23.85 0.12
C TRP A 81 1.44 24.67 0.90
N ASP A 82 0.83 24.06 1.90
CA ASP A 82 -0.12 24.71 2.81
C ASP A 82 0.55 25.62 3.86
N LYS A 83 1.89 25.76 3.79
CA LYS A 83 2.72 26.54 4.72
C LYS A 83 2.70 26.00 6.16
N GLN A 84 2.28 24.75 6.36
CA GLN A 84 2.33 24.07 7.65
C GLN A 84 3.52 23.13 7.72
N VAL A 85 4.26 23.19 8.83
CA VAL A 85 5.32 22.23 9.14
C VAL A 85 4.70 21.08 9.91
N HIS A 86 4.89 19.85 9.40
CA HIS A 86 4.40 18.64 10.04
C HIS A 86 5.54 17.92 10.78
N THR A 87 5.31 17.52 12.02
CA THR A 87 6.36 16.88 12.84
C THR A 87 5.93 15.48 13.29
N LEU A 88 6.80 14.49 13.10
CA LEU A 88 6.63 13.15 13.66
C LEU A 88 7.01 13.12 15.15
N ALA A 89 6.60 12.08 15.87
CA ALA A 89 6.86 11.94 17.30
C ALA A 89 8.37 11.95 17.67
N ASN A 90 9.24 11.59 16.73
CA ASN A 90 10.70 11.61 16.87
C ASN A 90 11.33 12.98 16.55
N GLY A 91 10.53 14.02 16.28
CA GLY A 91 11.01 15.37 15.96
C GLY A 91 11.36 15.61 14.49
N ASP A 92 11.23 14.61 13.61
CA ASP A 92 11.38 14.79 12.17
C ASP A 92 10.29 15.74 11.65
N THR A 93 10.70 16.87 11.06
CA THR A 93 9.81 17.93 10.53
C THR A 93 9.28 17.63 9.13
N LEU A 94 9.46 16.39 8.65
CA LEU A 94 8.99 15.91 7.35
C LEU A 94 9.37 16.91 6.26
N HIS A 95 10.63 17.37 6.25
CA HIS A 95 11.07 18.47 5.39
C HIS A 95 10.70 18.29 3.92
N GLU A 96 10.66 17.05 3.44
CA GLU A 96 10.21 16.68 2.09
C GLU A 96 8.76 17.10 1.76
N TRP A 97 7.91 17.36 2.76
CA TRP A 97 6.52 17.80 2.62
C TRP A 97 6.38 19.32 2.60
N ASN A 98 7.38 20.06 3.09
CA ASN A 98 7.30 21.50 3.33
C ASN A 98 7.66 22.32 2.08
N LYS A 99 7.10 21.94 0.93
CA LYS A 99 7.32 22.56 -0.38
C LYS A 99 6.17 22.22 -1.32
N ASP A 100 6.10 22.95 -2.42
CA ASP A 100 5.22 22.60 -3.52
C ASP A 100 5.62 21.22 -4.06
N LEU A 101 4.65 20.34 -4.25
CA LEU A 101 4.90 18.98 -4.67
C LEU A 101 4.11 18.65 -5.91
N THR A 102 4.77 18.00 -6.86
CA THR A 102 4.09 17.21 -7.88
C THR A 102 3.45 15.96 -7.26
N MET A 103 2.46 15.36 -7.93
CA MET A 103 1.92 14.05 -7.53
C MET A 103 3.02 12.99 -7.39
N GLU A 104 4.00 12.99 -8.30
CA GLU A 104 5.10 12.04 -8.28
C GLU A 104 5.95 12.16 -7.01
N GLU A 105 6.37 13.38 -6.67
CA GLU A 105 7.12 13.63 -5.45
C GLU A 105 6.28 13.28 -4.21
N ALA A 106 5.03 13.75 -4.17
CA ALA A 106 4.11 13.50 -3.06
C ALA A 106 3.85 12.01 -2.84
N PHE A 107 3.72 11.21 -3.90
CA PHE A 107 3.56 9.76 -3.79
C PHE A 107 4.83 9.10 -3.25
N LYS A 108 6.00 9.52 -3.73
CA LYS A 108 7.32 8.99 -3.34
C LYS A 108 7.65 9.23 -1.87
N VAL A 109 7.42 10.45 -1.37
CA VAL A 109 7.68 10.85 0.03
C VAL A 109 6.45 10.66 0.93
N SER A 110 5.38 10.12 0.36
CA SER A 110 4.14 9.80 1.06
C SER A 110 3.46 11.02 1.71
N ALA A 111 3.56 12.20 1.07
CA ALA A 111 2.99 13.46 1.55
C ALA A 111 1.48 13.36 1.77
N VAL A 112 1.05 13.36 3.03
CA VAL A 112 -0.37 13.31 3.39
C VAL A 112 -1.13 14.56 2.92
N PRO A 113 -0.61 15.81 3.08
CA PRO A 113 -1.32 17.02 2.68
C PRO A 113 -1.76 17.03 1.21
N TYR A 114 -0.89 16.61 0.28
CA TYR A 114 -1.21 16.49 -1.14
C TYR A 114 -2.44 15.59 -1.37
N PHE A 115 -2.46 14.41 -0.78
CA PHE A 115 -3.54 13.43 -0.99
C PHE A 115 -4.82 13.74 -0.20
N ARG A 116 -4.73 14.53 0.87
CA ARG A 116 -5.89 15.15 1.52
C ARG A 116 -6.57 16.13 0.58
N GLU A 117 -5.79 17.00 -0.04
CA GLU A 117 -6.32 17.96 -1.00
C GLU A 117 -6.94 17.25 -2.23
N VAL A 118 -6.30 16.19 -2.74
CA VAL A 118 -6.91 15.35 -3.79
C VAL A 118 -8.24 14.75 -3.33
N ALA A 119 -8.33 14.20 -2.11
CA ALA A 119 -9.57 13.63 -1.59
C ALA A 119 -10.70 14.68 -1.51
N ARG A 120 -10.38 15.92 -1.08
CA ARG A 120 -11.33 17.04 -1.06
C ARG A 120 -11.82 17.40 -2.46
N ARG A 121 -10.92 17.43 -3.46
CA ARG A 121 -11.27 17.67 -4.88
C ARG A 121 -12.12 16.57 -5.49
N ILE A 122 -11.93 15.32 -5.06
CA ILE A 122 -12.77 14.19 -5.48
C ILE A 122 -14.20 14.33 -4.89
N GLY A 123 -14.29 14.72 -3.62
CA GLY A 123 -15.56 14.90 -2.92
C GLY A 123 -16.16 13.59 -2.36
N VAL A 124 -17.04 13.73 -1.35
CA VAL A 124 -17.62 12.62 -0.57
C VAL A 124 -18.31 11.59 -1.45
N ASP A 125 -19.29 12.01 -2.25
CA ASP A 125 -20.15 11.10 -3.02
C ASP A 125 -19.36 10.33 -4.08
N THR A 126 -18.35 10.97 -4.68
CA THR A 126 -17.48 10.32 -5.67
C THR A 126 -16.55 9.34 -4.98
N MET A 127 -15.94 9.72 -3.86
CA MET A 127 -15.06 8.83 -3.09
C MET A 127 -15.82 7.59 -2.61
N GLN A 128 -16.98 7.76 -1.98
CA GLN A 128 -17.82 6.65 -1.51
C GLN A 128 -18.16 5.68 -2.66
N ARG A 129 -18.67 6.20 -3.79
CA ARG A 129 -19.04 5.38 -4.94
C ARG A 129 -17.88 4.55 -5.49
N TRP A 130 -16.67 5.11 -5.51
CA TRP A 130 -15.49 4.38 -5.96
C TRP A 130 -15.04 3.31 -4.96
N LEU A 131 -15.05 3.60 -3.66
CA LEU A 131 -14.74 2.59 -2.65
C LEU A 131 -15.73 1.43 -2.70
N ASP A 132 -17.01 1.71 -2.87
CA ASP A 132 -18.05 0.70 -3.06
C ASP A 132 -17.84 -0.12 -4.34
N SER A 133 -17.54 0.55 -5.46
CA SER A 133 -17.31 -0.11 -6.76
C SER A 133 -16.07 -1.02 -6.75
N LEU A 134 -15.02 -0.60 -6.03
CA LEU A 134 -13.81 -1.40 -5.85
C LEU A 134 -13.98 -2.50 -4.79
N GLY A 135 -14.99 -2.37 -3.91
CA GLY A 135 -15.12 -3.18 -2.70
C GLY A 135 -13.95 -2.95 -1.73
N TYR A 136 -13.37 -1.75 -1.71
CA TYR A 136 -12.18 -1.46 -0.91
C TYR A 136 -12.52 -1.31 0.58
N GLY A 137 -11.94 -2.17 1.42
CA GLY A 137 -12.22 -2.19 2.85
C GLY A 137 -13.67 -2.54 3.13
N SER A 138 -14.18 -3.59 2.49
CA SER A 138 -15.59 -3.99 2.57
C SER A 138 -15.80 -5.40 3.14
N ARG A 139 -14.72 -6.11 3.49
CA ARG A 139 -14.79 -7.51 3.96
C ARG A 139 -15.70 -7.72 5.16
N TYR A 140 -15.59 -6.87 6.19
CA TYR A 140 -16.38 -7.00 7.43
C TYR A 140 -17.34 -5.85 7.65
N THR A 141 -16.91 -4.62 7.34
CA THR A 141 -17.71 -3.41 7.47
C THR A 141 -17.45 -2.55 6.25
N LYS A 142 -18.50 -2.08 5.57
CA LYS A 142 -18.33 -1.16 4.45
C LYS A 142 -17.77 0.18 4.92
N ALA A 143 -16.81 0.72 4.19
CA ALA A 143 -16.34 2.08 4.34
C ALA A 143 -17.51 3.08 4.28
N LYS A 144 -17.56 4.01 5.23
CA LYS A 144 -18.51 5.13 5.23
C LYS A 144 -17.75 6.45 5.21
N ILE A 145 -17.83 7.12 4.06
CA ILE A 145 -17.22 8.41 3.82
C ILE A 145 -18.26 9.50 4.05
N THR A 146 -17.85 10.52 4.80
CA THR A 146 -18.66 11.68 5.17
C THR A 146 -17.83 12.94 4.97
N ALA A 147 -18.47 14.11 5.03
CA ALA A 147 -17.73 15.38 5.02
C ALA A 147 -16.73 15.48 6.19
N ALA A 148 -17.02 14.83 7.33
CA ALA A 148 -16.19 14.90 8.52
C ALA A 148 -14.90 14.08 8.44
N ASN A 149 -14.85 13.02 7.61
CA ASN A 149 -13.69 12.13 7.52
C ASN A 149 -13.11 12.00 6.10
N LEU A 150 -13.58 12.80 5.12
CA LEU A 150 -13.18 12.70 3.71
C LEU A 150 -11.66 12.71 3.49
N ASP A 151 -10.91 13.43 4.32
CA ASP A 151 -9.46 13.57 4.23
C ASP A 151 -8.70 12.87 5.38
N THR A 152 -9.37 12.01 6.14
CA THR A 152 -8.79 11.26 7.28
C THR A 152 -9.15 9.78 7.31
N PHE A 153 -10.17 9.30 6.60
CA PHE A 153 -10.74 7.95 6.77
C PHE A 153 -9.74 6.79 6.61
N TRP A 154 -8.65 7.00 5.88
CA TRP A 154 -7.58 6.01 5.68
C TRP A 154 -6.50 6.05 6.78
N LEU A 155 -6.54 7.05 7.67
CA LEU A 155 -5.59 7.31 8.76
C LEU A 155 -6.21 7.15 10.15
N ASP A 156 -7.54 7.22 10.27
CA ASP A 156 -8.26 7.32 11.54
C ASP A 156 -8.96 6.02 11.98
N ASN A 157 -8.63 4.90 11.33
CA ASN A 157 -9.25 3.58 11.54
C ASN A 157 -10.72 3.46 11.08
N SER A 158 -11.32 4.47 10.43
CA SER A 158 -12.68 4.38 9.86
C SER A 158 -12.77 3.33 8.74
N VAL A 159 -11.73 3.22 7.92
CA VAL A 159 -11.61 2.19 6.88
C VAL A 159 -10.51 1.23 7.25
N LYS A 160 -10.80 -0.07 7.13
CA LYS A 160 -9.83 -1.13 7.35
C LYS A 160 -9.85 -2.13 6.21
N VAL A 161 -8.69 -2.68 5.90
CA VAL A 161 -8.45 -3.65 4.83
C VAL A 161 -7.67 -4.84 5.36
N THR A 162 -7.86 -6.02 4.76
CA THR A 162 -6.97 -7.16 4.97
C THR A 162 -5.74 -7.10 4.05
N PRO A 163 -4.63 -7.75 4.44
CA PRO A 163 -3.50 -7.97 3.53
C PRO A 163 -3.88 -8.68 2.22
N ASP A 164 -4.84 -9.61 2.26
CA ASP A 164 -5.40 -10.26 1.06
C ASP A 164 -6.12 -9.27 0.12
N GLU A 165 -6.91 -8.33 0.66
CA GLU A 165 -7.55 -7.27 -0.13
C GLU A 165 -6.52 -6.36 -0.81
N GLU A 166 -5.47 -5.94 -0.09
CA GLU A 166 -4.38 -5.12 -0.61
C GLU A 166 -3.58 -5.84 -1.70
N LEU A 167 -3.24 -7.13 -1.53
CA LEU A 167 -2.57 -7.93 -2.55
C LEU A 167 -3.45 -8.08 -3.81
N GLY A 168 -4.73 -8.39 -3.62
CA GLY A 168 -5.68 -8.51 -4.72
C GLY A 168 -5.86 -7.22 -5.50
N LEU A 169 -5.82 -6.06 -4.84
CA LEU A 169 -5.86 -4.75 -5.48
C LEU A 169 -4.66 -4.53 -6.39
N VAL A 170 -3.43 -4.73 -5.89
CA VAL A 170 -2.21 -4.47 -6.69
C VAL A 170 -2.03 -5.47 -7.83
N LYS A 171 -2.47 -6.73 -7.66
CA LYS A 171 -2.53 -7.70 -8.76
C LYS A 171 -3.47 -7.24 -9.87
N LYS A 172 -4.67 -6.78 -9.53
CA LYS A 172 -5.61 -6.23 -10.53
C LYS A 172 -5.08 -4.97 -11.19
N LEU A 173 -4.42 -4.09 -10.43
CA LEU A 173 -3.76 -2.90 -10.97
C LEU A 173 -2.71 -3.28 -12.01
N TYR A 174 -1.84 -4.24 -11.70
CA TYR A 174 -0.77 -4.68 -12.60
C TYR A 174 -1.32 -5.14 -13.96
N PHE A 175 -2.37 -5.97 -13.95
CA PHE A 175 -3.01 -6.53 -15.15
C PHE A 175 -4.08 -5.63 -15.78
N ASP A 176 -4.19 -4.37 -15.38
CA ASP A 176 -5.18 -3.41 -15.87
C ASP A 176 -6.64 -3.87 -15.70
N GLN A 177 -6.91 -4.65 -14.64
CA GLN A 177 -8.22 -5.24 -14.34
C GLN A 177 -9.09 -4.37 -13.42
N LEU A 178 -8.59 -3.22 -12.98
CA LEU A 178 -9.41 -2.25 -12.27
C LEU A 178 -10.25 -1.43 -13.26
N PRO A 179 -11.43 -0.92 -12.85
CA PRO A 179 -12.34 -0.14 -13.70
C PRO A 179 -11.85 1.31 -13.94
N PHE A 180 -10.58 1.46 -14.33
CA PHE A 180 -9.91 2.74 -14.61
C PHE A 180 -9.26 2.71 -15.99
N ARG A 181 -9.05 3.88 -16.59
CA ARG A 181 -8.36 3.98 -17.89
C ARG A 181 -6.94 3.45 -17.80
N LYS A 182 -6.58 2.51 -18.68
CA LYS A 182 -5.27 1.84 -18.68
C LYS A 182 -4.10 2.84 -18.79
N LYS A 183 -4.06 3.61 -19.87
CA LYS A 183 -2.93 4.49 -20.21
C LYS A 183 -2.82 5.71 -19.30
N THR A 184 -3.94 6.40 -19.05
CA THR A 184 -3.94 7.70 -18.34
C THR A 184 -4.05 7.58 -16.82
N THR A 185 -4.44 6.40 -16.31
CA THR A 185 -4.69 6.19 -14.88
C THR A 185 -3.83 5.05 -14.34
N GLN A 186 -4.07 3.80 -14.76
CA GLN A 186 -3.41 2.63 -14.16
C GLN A 186 -1.90 2.60 -14.42
N ASN A 187 -1.45 2.87 -15.65
CA ASN A 187 -0.02 2.92 -15.99
C ASN A 187 0.71 4.02 -15.22
N VAL A 188 0.09 5.19 -15.04
CA VAL A 188 0.69 6.27 -14.24
C VAL A 188 0.91 5.81 -12.81
N VAL A 189 -0.09 5.19 -12.18
CA VAL A 189 0.03 4.70 -10.80
C VAL A 189 1.05 3.57 -10.67
N LYS A 190 1.13 2.66 -11.65
CA LYS A 190 2.17 1.60 -11.67
C LYS A 190 3.59 2.18 -11.68
N GLU A 191 3.84 3.20 -12.51
CA GLU A 191 5.16 3.85 -12.54
C GLU A 191 5.46 4.60 -11.24
N LEU A 192 4.47 5.24 -10.61
CA LEU A 192 4.64 5.89 -9.30
C LEU A 192 5.01 4.91 -8.18
N MET A 193 4.63 3.64 -8.32
CA MET A 193 4.97 2.60 -7.34
C MET A 193 6.41 2.09 -7.47
N VAL A 194 7.10 2.33 -8.59
CA VAL A 194 8.48 1.83 -8.80
C VAL A 194 9.43 2.47 -7.79
N ARG A 195 10.14 1.64 -7.03
CA ARG A 195 11.12 2.05 -6.02
C ARG A 195 12.54 1.74 -6.43
N GLU A 196 12.74 0.59 -7.07
CA GLU A 196 14.02 0.14 -7.58
C GLU A 196 13.82 -0.47 -8.97
N ARG A 197 14.72 -0.16 -9.90
CA ARG A 197 14.72 -0.70 -11.27
C ARG A 197 16.17 -0.87 -11.70
N ASN A 198 16.53 -2.10 -12.08
CA ASN A 198 17.84 -2.40 -12.66
C ASN A 198 17.70 -3.53 -13.69
N ALA A 199 18.84 -4.07 -14.16
CA ALA A 199 18.86 -5.14 -15.16
C ALA A 199 18.26 -6.47 -14.68
N ASN A 200 18.24 -6.72 -13.37
CA ASN A 200 17.81 -7.98 -12.78
C ASN A 200 16.35 -7.96 -12.34
N TYR A 201 15.88 -6.83 -11.80
CA TYR A 201 14.53 -6.75 -11.25
C TYR A 201 13.92 -5.34 -11.28
N ILE A 202 12.60 -5.30 -11.13
CA ILE A 202 11.81 -4.11 -10.78
C ILE A 202 11.13 -4.38 -9.46
N LEU A 203 11.39 -3.55 -8.44
CA LEU A 203 10.68 -3.57 -7.16
C LEU A 203 9.76 -2.35 -7.10
N ALA A 204 8.46 -2.59 -7.03
CA ALA A 204 7.45 -1.54 -6.96
C ALA A 204 6.55 -1.76 -5.74
N TYR A 205 6.38 -0.74 -4.92
CA TYR A 205 5.48 -0.81 -3.77
C TYR A 205 5.05 0.57 -3.29
N LYS A 206 3.91 0.59 -2.60
CA LYS A 206 3.54 1.70 -1.72
C LYS A 206 3.68 1.28 -0.27
N SER A 207 4.30 2.16 0.51
CA SER A 207 4.39 2.04 1.95
C SER A 207 3.23 2.71 2.69
N GLY A 208 2.83 2.12 3.81
CA GLY A 208 1.82 2.65 4.74
C GLY A 208 2.33 2.62 6.17
N TRP A 209 2.05 3.68 6.94
CA TRP A 209 2.32 3.73 8.37
C TRP A 209 1.24 4.55 9.05
N GLY A 210 0.63 3.99 10.10
CA GLY A 210 -0.36 4.65 10.95
C GLY A 210 -0.40 3.99 12.33
N MET A 211 -1.33 4.44 13.17
CA MET A 211 -1.56 3.88 14.50
C MET A 211 -2.94 3.22 14.56
N ASP A 212 -3.04 2.06 15.20
CA ASP A 212 -4.34 1.46 15.52
C ASP A 212 -5.04 2.19 16.68
N GLU A 213 -6.25 1.77 17.02
CA GLU A 213 -7.04 2.37 18.10
C GLU A 213 -6.41 2.21 19.49
N LYS A 214 -5.46 1.29 19.65
CA LYS A 214 -4.71 1.04 20.89
C LYS A 214 -3.35 1.76 20.91
N GLY A 215 -3.05 2.57 19.89
CA GLY A 215 -1.79 3.28 19.76
C GLY A 215 -0.61 2.41 19.33
N LYS A 216 -0.86 1.20 18.81
CA LYS A 216 0.18 0.36 18.20
C LYS A 216 0.52 0.85 16.80
N SER A 217 1.79 0.74 16.45
CA SER A 217 2.32 1.13 15.15
C SER A 217 2.00 0.06 14.10
N ILE A 218 1.27 0.43 13.05
CA ILE A 218 0.90 -0.46 11.95
C ILE A 218 1.65 -0.05 10.68
N GLY A 219 2.44 -0.97 10.14
CA GLY A 219 3.22 -0.80 8.92
C GLY A 219 2.74 -1.66 7.77
N TRP A 220 2.89 -1.13 6.56
CA TRP A 220 2.56 -1.80 5.31
C TRP A 220 3.65 -1.61 4.26
N LEU A 221 3.88 -2.66 3.47
CA LEU A 221 4.45 -2.56 2.12
C LEU A 221 3.61 -3.45 1.19
N VAL A 222 3.01 -2.85 0.16
CA VAL A 222 2.13 -3.55 -0.79
C VAL A 222 2.58 -3.25 -2.20
N GLY A 223 2.75 -4.28 -3.02
CA GLY A 223 3.25 -4.11 -4.39
C GLY A 223 3.64 -5.41 -5.07
N TRP A 224 4.68 -5.34 -5.90
CA TRP A 224 5.23 -6.47 -6.62
C TRP A 224 6.74 -6.35 -6.82
N ILE A 225 7.37 -7.50 -7.02
CA ILE A 225 8.69 -7.61 -7.61
C ILE A 225 8.56 -8.33 -8.95
N GLU A 226 9.28 -7.88 -9.96
CA GLU A 226 9.33 -8.50 -11.29
C GLU A 226 10.77 -8.88 -11.62
N GLU A 227 11.00 -10.15 -11.97
CA GLU A 227 12.26 -10.67 -12.52
C GLU A 227 11.93 -11.44 -13.80
N ASN A 228 12.78 -11.33 -14.83
CA ASN A 228 12.58 -11.98 -16.14
C ASN A 228 11.14 -11.85 -16.72
N LYS A 229 10.47 -10.72 -16.44
CA LYS A 229 9.07 -10.43 -16.82
C LYS A 229 8.01 -11.28 -16.11
N HIS A 230 8.38 -11.96 -15.02
CA HIS A 230 7.46 -12.67 -14.13
C HIS A 230 7.16 -11.80 -12.89
N PRO A 231 5.89 -11.39 -12.69
CA PRO A 231 5.51 -10.61 -11.52
C PRO A 231 5.15 -11.50 -10.32
N TYR A 232 5.60 -11.06 -9.16
CA TYR A 232 5.32 -11.65 -7.86
C TYR A 232 4.70 -10.58 -6.97
N PHE A 233 3.42 -10.74 -6.62
CA PHE A 233 2.67 -9.76 -5.84
C PHE A 233 2.83 -10.03 -4.36
N PHE A 234 3.00 -8.98 -3.56
CA PHE A 234 3.14 -9.14 -2.12
C PHE A 234 2.35 -8.11 -1.32
N ALA A 235 2.00 -8.53 -0.10
CA ALA A 235 1.55 -7.63 0.96
C ALA A 235 2.27 -8.03 2.27
N LEU A 236 3.00 -7.07 2.83
CA LEU A 236 3.58 -7.11 4.16
C LEU A 236 2.75 -6.23 5.08
N ASN A 237 2.33 -6.78 6.21
CA ASN A 237 1.69 -6.03 7.29
C ASN A 237 2.40 -6.33 8.62
N VAL A 238 2.77 -5.27 9.33
CA VAL A 238 3.59 -5.33 10.55
C VAL A 238 2.90 -4.54 11.66
N GLU A 239 3.01 -5.02 12.89
CA GLU A 239 2.54 -4.36 14.10
C GLU A 239 3.65 -4.34 15.14
N GLY A 240 3.95 -3.14 15.64
CA GLY A 240 4.93 -2.90 16.69
C GLY A 240 4.41 -1.95 17.77
N THR A 241 5.27 -1.62 18.72
CA THR A 241 5.01 -0.58 19.72
C THR A 241 4.95 0.81 19.06
N LYS A 242 4.44 1.81 19.79
CA LYS A 242 4.38 3.21 19.32
C LYS A 242 5.75 3.73 18.83
N ASP A 243 6.83 3.28 19.46
CA ASP A 243 8.19 3.77 19.21
C ASP A 243 8.96 2.92 18.19
N THR A 244 8.30 1.93 17.58
CA THR A 244 8.91 1.11 16.52
C THR A 244 9.32 2.00 15.34
N ASP A 245 10.59 1.91 14.90
CA ASP A 245 11.05 2.51 13.64
C ASP A 245 10.44 1.75 12.45
N MET A 246 9.16 2.02 12.22
CA MET A 246 8.37 1.30 11.24
C MET A 246 8.87 1.54 9.82
N LYS A 247 9.60 2.63 9.56
CA LYS A 247 10.20 2.89 8.25
C LYS A 247 11.29 1.87 7.96
N ALA A 248 12.24 1.71 8.88
CA ALA A 248 13.35 0.76 8.74
C ALA A 248 12.86 -0.69 8.82
N VAL A 249 12.06 -1.02 9.84
CA VAL A 249 11.65 -2.40 10.14
C VAL A 249 10.91 -3.05 8.96
N ARG A 250 9.90 -2.37 8.38
CA ARG A 250 9.13 -2.96 7.27
C ARG A 250 9.98 -3.19 6.03
N GLU A 251 10.94 -2.30 5.73
CA GLU A 251 11.83 -2.44 4.58
C GLU A 251 12.84 -3.58 4.79
N GLN A 252 13.40 -3.68 6.00
CA GLN A 252 14.32 -4.76 6.37
C GLN A 252 13.63 -6.13 6.29
N ILE A 253 12.41 -6.26 6.82
CA ILE A 253 11.64 -7.51 6.76
C ILE A 253 11.36 -7.90 5.30
N LEU A 254 10.83 -6.97 4.49
CA LEU A 254 10.54 -7.25 3.07
C LEU A 254 11.79 -7.72 2.33
N LYS A 255 12.89 -6.96 2.42
CA LYS A 255 14.13 -7.30 1.71
C LYS A 255 14.72 -8.63 2.20
N SER A 256 14.61 -8.93 3.49
CA SER A 256 15.13 -10.19 4.04
C SER A 256 14.32 -11.40 3.56
N ILE A 257 12.99 -11.29 3.54
CA ILE A 257 12.11 -12.34 3.01
C ILE A 257 12.33 -12.55 1.52
N LEU A 258 12.32 -11.46 0.73
CA LEU A 258 12.56 -11.56 -0.72
C LEU A 258 13.93 -12.17 -1.03
N LYS A 259 14.97 -11.81 -0.27
CA LYS A 259 16.30 -12.44 -0.39
C LYS A 259 16.26 -13.93 -0.04
N GLN A 260 15.57 -14.34 1.04
CA GLN A 260 15.42 -15.76 1.37
C GLN A 260 14.71 -16.53 0.25
N MET A 261 13.74 -15.90 -0.41
CA MET A 261 13.01 -16.49 -1.53
C MET A 261 13.83 -16.52 -2.84
N GLY A 262 15.04 -15.96 -2.85
CA GLY A 262 15.96 -15.97 -4.00
C GLY A 262 15.71 -14.86 -5.01
N PHE A 263 15.09 -13.76 -4.61
CA PHE A 263 14.97 -12.55 -5.43
C PHE A 263 16.24 -11.67 -5.35
N PHE A 264 16.27 -10.64 -6.20
CA PHE A 264 17.35 -9.68 -6.43
C PHE A 264 18.51 -10.21 -7.28
N GLU A 265 18.37 -11.41 -7.83
CA GLU A 265 19.42 -12.10 -8.59
C GLU A 265 19.13 -12.19 -10.09
N GLY A 266 17.91 -11.86 -10.54
CA GLY A 266 17.50 -11.99 -11.94
C GLY A 266 17.32 -13.45 -12.38
N LYS A 267 16.98 -14.33 -11.43
CA LYS A 267 16.87 -15.78 -11.62
C LYS A 267 15.45 -16.32 -11.51
N LYS A 268 14.49 -15.46 -11.15
CA LYS A 268 13.06 -15.78 -11.03
C LYS A 268 12.32 -15.48 -12.33
#